data_AF-A0A7G9G5Q1-F1
#
_entry.id   AF-A0A7G9G5Q1-F1
#
_cell.length_a   1.000
_cell.length_b   1.000
_cell.length_c   1.000
_cell.angle_alpha   90.00
_cell.angle_beta   90.00
_cell.angle_gamma   90.00
#
_symmetry.space_group_name_H-M   'P 1'
#
loop_
_entity.id
_entity.type
_entity.pdbx_description
1 polymer ?
#
loop_
_entity_poly.entity_id
_entity_poly.type
_entity_poly.pdbx_seq_one_letter_code
_entity_poly.pdbx_strand_id
1 'polypeptide(L)'
;MSDDYNALSYRHKFRVAFRTALILLAVVLVAVLPSVWCWEQSVLKRQTLREAKNVLENMELLSLEYYGFGEPIADFGRTSGLSEQAEEEIRRFAGVEGEIHLTAWNQKEGAVTAMTYQKGKYLVWFRREKAGENGTWEVYRSLHQYGKQS
;
A
#
# COMPACT_ATOMS: atom_id res chain seq x y z
N MET A 1 -16.50 -28.50 -60.70
CA MET A 1 -16.48 -29.51 -59.61
C MET A 1 -15.16 -29.52 -58.82
N SER A 2 -14.11 -28.85 -59.28
CA SER A 2 -12.82 -28.67 -58.57
C SER A 2 -12.79 -27.50 -57.57
N ASP A 3 -13.61 -26.46 -57.79
CA ASP A 3 -13.60 -25.25 -56.96
C ASP A 3 -14.18 -25.45 -55.55
N ASP A 4 -15.20 -26.31 -55.41
CA ASP A 4 -15.80 -26.62 -54.10
C ASP A 4 -14.85 -27.40 -53.17
N TYR A 5 -14.00 -28.27 -53.73
CA TYR A 5 -13.04 -29.05 -52.94
C TYR A 5 -11.92 -28.18 -52.34
N ASN A 6 -11.46 -27.18 -53.08
CA ASN A 6 -10.44 -26.25 -52.61
C ASN A 6 -10.98 -25.30 -51.51
N ALA A 7 -12.23 -24.86 -51.63
CA ALA A 7 -12.88 -24.00 -50.64
C ALA A 7 -13.15 -24.73 -49.30
N LEU A 8 -13.53 -26.00 -49.34
CA LEU A 8 -13.74 -26.84 -48.14
C LEU A 8 -12.43 -27.13 -47.40
N SER A 9 -11.36 -27.45 -48.14
CA SER A 9 -10.00 -27.66 -47.62
C SER A 9 -9.45 -26.41 -46.91
N TYR A 10 -9.63 -25.24 -47.51
CA TYR A 10 -9.15 -23.96 -46.98
C TYR A 10 -9.84 -23.57 -45.67
N ARG A 11 -11.17 -23.69 -45.59
CA ARG A 11 -11.95 -23.43 -44.38
C ARG A 11 -11.58 -24.34 -43.21
N HIS A 12 -11.25 -25.60 -43.50
CA HIS A 12 -10.85 -26.56 -42.47
C HIS A 12 -9.45 -26.25 -41.92
N LYS A 13 -8.48 -25.92 -42.78
CA LYS A 13 -7.13 -25.49 -42.35
C LYS A 13 -7.17 -24.17 -41.58
N PHE A 14 -8.02 -23.22 -42.00
CA PHE A 14 -8.22 -21.96 -41.31
C PHE A 14 -8.83 -22.15 -39.91
N ARG A 15 -9.83 -23.02 -39.75
CA ARG A 15 -10.38 -23.35 -38.41
C ARG A 15 -9.35 -24.02 -37.50
N VAL A 16 -8.51 -24.89 -38.04
CA VAL A 16 -7.46 -25.55 -37.25
C VAL A 16 -6.41 -24.53 -36.82
N ALA A 17 -5.93 -23.68 -37.73
CA ALA A 17 -4.99 -22.60 -37.42
C ALA A 17 -5.56 -21.57 -36.42
N PHE A 18 -6.86 -21.25 -36.55
CA PHE A 18 -7.55 -20.36 -35.61
C PHE A 18 -7.70 -20.99 -34.22
N ARG A 19 -8.04 -22.29 -34.15
CA ARG A 19 -8.09 -23.03 -32.88
C ARG A 19 -6.73 -23.12 -32.21
N THR A 20 -5.66 -23.41 -32.96
CA THR A 20 -4.31 -23.48 -32.39
C THR A 20 -3.83 -22.10 -31.94
N ALA A 21 -4.14 -21.03 -32.68
CA ALA A 21 -3.85 -19.66 -32.26
C ALA A 21 -4.59 -19.27 -30.97
N LEU A 22 -5.87 -19.64 -30.84
CA LEU A 22 -6.65 -19.42 -29.61
C LEU A 22 -6.09 -20.18 -28.41
N ILE A 23 -5.67 -21.44 -28.60
CA ILE A 23 -5.06 -22.24 -27.53
C ILE A 23 -3.74 -21.60 -27.09
N LEU A 24 -2.89 -21.17 -28.04
CA LEU A 24 -1.64 -20.48 -27.73
C LEU A 24 -1.90 -19.16 -26.98
N LEU A 25 -2.88 -18.37 -27.42
CA LEU A 25 -3.28 -17.13 -26.74
C LEU A 25 -3.74 -17.41 -25.30
N ALA A 26 -4.56 -18.46 -25.09
CA ALA A 26 -5.03 -18.85 -23.77
C ALA A 26 -3.87 -19.27 -22.86
N VAL A 27 -2.90 -20.03 -23.37
CA VAL A 27 -1.71 -20.43 -22.61
C VAL A 27 -0.87 -19.22 -22.20
N VAL A 28 -0.69 -18.24 -23.10
CA VAL A 28 0.02 -16.99 -22.79
C VAL A 28 -0.72 -16.19 -21.73
N LEU A 29 -2.04 -16.05 -21.84
CA LEU A 29 -2.86 -15.34 -20.84
C LEU A 29 -2.75 -15.97 -19.45
N VAL A 30 -2.82 -17.30 -19.37
CA VAL A 30 -2.70 -18.04 -18.10
C VAL A 30 -1.32 -17.82 -17.46
N ALA A 31 -0.26 -17.62 -18.25
CA ALA A 31 1.07 -17.32 -17.72
C ALA A 31 1.24 -15.85 -17.32
N VAL A 32 0.69 -14.90 -18.09
CA VAL A 32 0.88 -13.46 -17.87
C VAL A 32 0.03 -12.92 -16.71
N LEU A 33 -1.21 -13.39 -16.57
CA LEU A 33 -2.14 -12.88 -15.55
C LEU A 33 -1.58 -13.04 -14.11
N PRO A 34 -1.04 -14.21 -13.69
CA PRO A 34 -0.42 -14.35 -12.37
C PRO A 34 0.80 -13.44 -12.19
N SER A 35 1.61 -13.25 -13.23
CA SER A 35 2.79 -12.39 -13.17
C SER A 35 2.41 -10.93 -12.93
N VAL A 36 1.42 -10.41 -13.67
CA VAL A 36 0.90 -9.05 -13.48
C VAL A 36 0.31 -8.88 -12.09
N TRP A 37 -0.45 -9.87 -11.61
CA TRP A 37 -1.01 -9.84 -10.26
C TRP A 37 0.07 -9.74 -9.17
N CYS A 38 1.10 -10.59 -9.25
CA CYS A 38 2.24 -10.57 -8.32
C CYS A 38 3.01 -9.25 -8.37
N TRP A 39 3.16 -8.67 -9.57
CA TRP A 39 3.78 -7.36 -9.74
C TRP A 39 2.98 -6.26 -9.04
N GLU A 40 1.67 -6.22 -9.27
CA GLU A 40 0.78 -5.23 -8.66
C GLU A 40 0.80 -5.31 -7.12
N GLN A 41 0.76 -6.52 -6.55
CA GLN A 41 0.90 -6.69 -5.09
C GLN A 41 2.23 -6.12 -4.57
N SER A 42 3.31 -6.32 -5.33
CA SER A 42 4.64 -5.83 -4.94
C SER A 42 4.73 -4.31 -5.00
N VAL A 43 4.11 -3.69 -6.01
CA VAL A 43 4.04 -2.23 -6.14
C VAL A 43 3.23 -1.62 -5.00
N LEU A 44 2.04 -2.14 -4.72
CA LEU A 44 1.17 -1.64 -3.65
C LEU A 44 1.84 -1.73 -2.27
N LYS A 45 2.54 -2.85 -1.98
CA LYS A 45 3.31 -3.01 -0.75
C LYS A 45 4.38 -1.93 -0.60
N ARG A 46 5.17 -1.70 -1.67
CA ARG A 46 6.25 -0.70 -1.68
C ARG A 46 5.72 0.72 -1.56
N GLN A 47 4.63 1.02 -2.25
CA GLN A 47 3.97 2.33 -2.18
C GLN A 47 3.48 2.63 -0.77
N THR A 48 2.78 1.68 -0.14
CA THR A 48 2.26 1.85 1.23
C THR A 48 3.39 2.06 2.23
N LEU A 49 4.49 1.31 2.09
CA LEU A 49 5.68 1.51 2.93
C LEU A 49 6.31 2.89 2.70
N ARG A 50 6.37 3.38 1.47
CA ARG A 50 6.90 4.71 1.16
C ARG A 50 6.03 5.81 1.77
N GLU A 51 4.71 5.69 1.64
CA GLU A 51 3.77 6.63 2.24
C GLU A 51 3.89 6.62 3.77
N ALA A 52 4.03 5.45 4.40
CA ALA A 52 4.27 5.36 5.84
C ALA A 52 5.58 6.04 6.25
N LYS A 53 6.67 5.88 5.49
CA LYS A 53 7.93 6.59 5.76
C LYS A 53 7.77 8.10 5.67
N ASN A 54 7.09 8.59 4.63
CA ASN A 54 6.80 10.02 4.50
C ASN A 54 5.99 10.54 5.68
N VAL A 55 5.00 9.78 6.18
CA VAL A 55 4.23 10.13 7.37
C VAL A 55 5.13 10.25 8.59
N LEU A 56 6.05 9.30 8.83
CA LEU A 56 6.99 9.37 9.95
C LEU A 56 7.88 10.61 9.86
N GLU A 57 8.45 10.89 8.68
CA GLU A 57 9.32 12.05 8.47
C GLU A 57 8.58 13.37 8.73
N ASN A 58 7.32 13.48 8.29
CA ASN A 58 6.51 14.67 8.54
C ASN A 58 6.08 14.78 10.01
N MET A 59 5.81 13.65 10.70
CA MET A 59 5.57 13.64 12.15
C MET A 59 6.78 14.14 12.93
N GLU A 60 7.98 13.66 12.61
CA GLU A 60 9.22 14.08 13.27
C GLU A 60 9.54 15.55 12.97
N LEU A 61 9.21 16.05 11.77
CA LEU A 61 9.38 17.46 11.45
C LEU A 61 8.41 18.34 12.26
N LEU A 62 7.12 17.98 12.27
CA LEU A 62 6.11 18.70 13.05
C LEU A 62 6.43 18.65 14.54
N SER A 63 7.01 17.57 15.05
CA SER A 63 7.37 17.48 16.47
C SER A 63 8.37 18.53 16.92
N LEU A 64 9.30 18.88 16.04
CA LEU A 64 10.24 19.97 16.27
C LEU A 64 9.54 21.34 16.31
N GLU A 65 8.56 21.55 15.43
CA GLU A 65 7.79 22.80 15.38
C GLU A 65 6.91 22.95 16.64
N TYR A 66 6.13 21.93 16.98
CA TYR A 66 5.24 21.93 18.15
C TYR A 66 6.02 21.98 19.47
N TYR A 67 7.20 21.40 19.54
CA TYR A 67 8.10 21.57 20.68
C TYR A 67 8.44 23.04 20.93
N GLY A 68 8.59 23.84 19.87
CA GLY A 68 8.78 25.29 19.96
C GLY A 68 7.55 26.06 20.45
N PHE A 69 6.35 25.56 20.19
CA PHE A 69 5.08 26.19 20.60
C PHE A 69 4.54 25.69 21.95
N GLY A 70 5.07 24.58 22.49
CA GLY A 70 4.63 24.00 23.75
C GLY A 70 3.32 23.21 23.67
N GLU A 71 2.86 22.88 22.47
CA GLU A 71 1.64 22.11 22.23
C GLU A 71 1.94 20.62 21.98
N PRO A 72 1.15 19.68 22.52
CA PRO A 72 1.39 18.26 22.32
C PRO A 72 0.81 17.76 20.99
N ILE A 73 1.65 17.10 20.17
CA ILE A 73 1.21 16.39 18.95
C ILE A 73 0.43 15.12 19.28
N ALA A 74 0.84 14.40 20.32
CA ALA A 74 0.24 13.13 20.69
C ALA A 74 -1.03 13.35 21.53
N ASP A 75 -2.15 12.81 21.03
CA ASP A 75 -3.42 12.75 21.75
C ASP A 75 -3.99 11.32 21.66
N PHE A 76 -3.63 10.50 22.64
CA PHE A 76 -4.08 9.11 22.74
C PHE A 76 -5.57 8.96 23.09
N GLY A 77 -6.29 10.05 23.36
CA GLY A 77 -7.75 10.03 23.48
C GLY A 77 -8.46 9.88 22.13
N ARG A 78 -7.79 10.23 21.02
CA ARG A 78 -8.32 10.10 19.66
C ARG A 78 -7.89 8.78 19.04
N THR A 79 -8.69 8.31 18.08
CA THR A 79 -8.45 7.05 17.36
C THR A 79 -7.13 7.04 16.57
N SER A 80 -6.68 8.21 16.12
CA SER A 80 -5.40 8.38 15.41
C SER A 80 -4.21 8.52 16.36
N GLY A 81 -4.42 8.71 17.67
CA GLY A 81 -3.35 8.99 18.63
C GLY A 81 -2.70 10.36 18.46
N LEU A 82 -3.22 11.22 17.57
CA LEU A 82 -2.69 12.53 17.22
C LEU A 82 -3.75 13.60 17.51
N SER A 83 -3.29 14.82 17.84
CA SER A 83 -4.16 15.98 17.85
C SER A 83 -4.75 16.25 16.46
N GLU A 84 -5.92 16.89 16.39
CA GLU A 84 -6.63 17.11 15.13
C GLU A 84 -5.82 17.96 14.15
N GLN A 85 -5.21 19.02 14.64
CA GLN A 85 -4.36 19.92 13.86
C GLN A 85 -3.13 19.18 13.33
N ALA A 86 -2.42 18.43 14.19
CA ALA A 86 -1.25 17.68 13.76
C ALA A 86 -1.61 16.61 12.72
N GLU A 87 -2.72 15.90 12.90
CA GLU A 87 -3.18 14.91 11.93
C GLU A 87 -3.48 15.52 10.55
N GLU A 88 -4.18 16.66 10.51
CA GLU A 88 -4.47 17.37 9.27
C GLU A 88 -3.21 17.88 8.57
N GLU A 89 -2.27 18.44 9.33
CA GLU A 89 -0.99 18.94 8.81
C GLU A 89 -0.12 17.79 8.27
N ILE A 90 0.00 16.68 9.01
CA ILE A 90 0.73 15.49 8.54
C ILE A 90 0.13 14.97 7.25
N ARG A 91 -1.20 14.84 7.16
CA ARG A 91 -1.87 14.37 5.94
C ARG A 91 -1.61 15.31 4.76
N ARG A 92 -1.69 16.62 5.01
CA ARG A 92 -1.45 17.65 3.99
C ARG A 92 -0.01 17.64 3.49
N PHE A 93 0.98 17.53 4.38
CA PHE A 93 2.39 17.55 3.99
C PHE A 93 2.88 16.22 3.42
N ALA A 94 2.47 15.10 3.99
CA ALA A 94 2.83 13.78 3.47
C ALA A 94 2.09 13.44 2.17
N GLY A 95 0.96 14.11 1.88
CA GLY A 95 0.15 13.88 0.68
C GLY A 95 -0.48 12.49 0.66
N VAL A 96 -0.93 12.03 1.83
CA VAL A 96 -1.42 10.66 2.03
C VAL A 96 -2.91 10.62 2.32
N GLU A 97 -3.56 9.55 1.84
CA GLU A 97 -4.99 9.29 2.03
C GLU A 97 -5.26 8.11 2.99
N GLY A 98 -4.20 7.40 3.42
CA GLY A 98 -4.33 6.25 4.32
C GLY A 98 -4.63 6.64 5.77
N GLU A 99 -5.04 5.65 6.56
CA GLU A 99 -5.30 5.83 7.98
C GLU A 99 -3.99 5.80 8.76
N ILE A 100 -3.77 6.83 9.59
CA ILE A 100 -2.56 7.02 10.40
C ILE A 100 -2.95 6.77 11.86
N HIS A 101 -2.19 5.92 12.56
CA HIS A 101 -2.35 5.73 14.00
C HIS A 101 -1.00 5.82 14.71
N LEU A 102 -0.86 6.79 15.60
CA LEU A 102 0.23 6.88 16.54
C LEU A 102 -0.07 5.97 17.74
N THR A 103 0.81 5.00 18.00
CA THR A 103 0.61 3.99 19.06
C THR A 103 1.54 4.19 20.25
N ALA A 104 2.72 4.79 20.05
CA ALA A 104 3.62 5.14 21.14
C ALA A 104 4.45 6.38 20.78
N TRP A 105 4.62 7.24 21.79
CA TRP A 105 5.35 8.50 21.71
C TRP A 105 6.34 8.63 22.87
N ASN A 106 7.56 9.05 22.58
CA ASN A 106 8.53 9.40 23.61
C ASN A 106 8.45 10.90 23.91
N GLN A 107 7.80 11.27 25.02
CA GLN A 107 7.66 12.67 25.43
C GLN A 107 9.00 13.35 25.74
N LYS A 108 10.01 12.62 26.22
CA LYS A 108 11.32 13.22 26.58
C LYS A 108 12.13 13.60 25.36
N GLU A 109 12.03 12.80 24.30
CA GLU A 109 12.79 12.97 23.06
C GLU A 109 11.97 13.66 21.96
N GLY A 110 10.66 13.87 22.18
CA GLY A 110 9.77 14.47 21.18
C GLY A 110 9.66 13.63 19.90
N ALA A 111 9.69 12.30 20.03
CA ALA A 111 9.85 11.39 18.90
C ALA A 111 8.81 10.26 18.89
N VAL A 112 8.48 9.82 17.68
CA VAL A 112 7.60 8.67 17.44
C VAL A 112 8.34 7.37 17.79
N THR A 113 7.76 6.57 18.67
CA THR A 113 8.31 5.26 19.07
C THR A 113 7.62 4.11 18.35
N ALA A 114 6.31 4.23 18.12
CA ALA A 114 5.58 3.26 17.32
C ALA A 114 4.38 3.90 16.62
N MET A 115 4.14 3.52 15.37
CA MET A 115 2.98 3.95 14.59
C MET A 115 2.54 2.88 13.61
N THR A 116 1.29 2.94 13.19
CA THR A 116 0.78 2.16 12.08
C THR A 116 0.21 3.05 10.99
N TYR A 117 0.37 2.61 9.75
CA TYR A 117 -0.22 3.24 8.57
C TYR A 117 -0.94 2.19 7.75
N GLN A 118 -2.21 2.42 7.45
CA GLN A 118 -3.03 1.49 6.70
C GLN A 118 -3.50 2.12 5.39
N LYS A 119 -3.27 1.41 4.28
CA LYS A 119 -3.84 1.75 2.97
C LYS A 119 -4.33 0.50 2.26
N GLY A 120 -5.63 0.46 2.02
CA GLY A 120 -6.29 -0.70 1.41
C GLY A 120 -6.05 -1.98 2.22
N LYS A 121 -5.38 -2.95 1.60
CA LYS A 121 -5.07 -4.29 2.17
C LYS A 121 -3.69 -4.39 2.84
N TYR A 122 -2.95 -3.29 2.93
CA TYR A 122 -1.62 -3.28 3.52
C TYR A 122 -1.62 -2.43 4.79
N LEU A 123 -1.06 -2.99 5.84
CA LEU A 123 -0.81 -2.33 7.11
C LEU A 123 0.70 -2.30 7.31
N VAL A 124 1.25 -1.11 7.50
CA VAL A 124 2.66 -0.90 7.83
C VAL A 124 2.74 -0.60 9.31
N TRP A 125 3.57 -1.36 10.02
CA TRP A 125 3.90 -1.13 11.41
C TRP A 125 5.34 -0.65 11.52
N PHE A 126 5.51 0.44 12.24
CA PHE A 126 6.80 0.97 12.60
C PHE A 126 7.00 0.89 14.11
N ARG A 127 8.20 0.48 14.52
CA ARG A 127 8.63 0.49 15.92
C ARG A 127 10.11 0.86 15.99
N ARG A 128 10.49 1.65 17.00
CA ARG A 128 11.88 1.84 17.42
C ARG A 128 11.96 1.80 18.93
N GLU A 129 13.15 1.57 19.49
CA GLU A 129 13.35 1.59 20.94
C GLU A 129 13.64 3.01 21.45
N LYS A 130 14.48 3.78 20.73
CA LYS A 130 14.83 5.17 21.08
C LYS A 130 14.89 6.09 19.86
N ALA A 131 14.71 7.39 20.07
CA ALA A 131 14.94 8.39 19.04
C ALA A 131 16.38 8.31 18.52
N GLY A 132 16.56 8.47 17.20
CA GLY A 132 17.86 8.35 16.53
C GLY A 132 18.30 6.93 16.14
N GLU A 133 17.67 5.87 16.65
CA GLU A 133 18.00 4.48 16.26
C GLU A 133 17.24 4.02 15.00
N ASN A 134 17.84 3.13 14.20
CA ASN A 134 17.13 2.57 13.05
C ASN A 134 15.91 1.75 13.51
N GLY A 135 14.71 2.27 13.25
CA GLY A 135 13.47 1.56 13.56
C GLY A 135 13.20 0.39 12.62
N THR A 136 12.44 -0.59 13.10
CA THR A 136 11.96 -1.73 12.33
C THR A 136 10.66 -1.38 11.60
N TRP A 137 10.59 -1.82 10.35
CA TRP A 137 9.43 -1.66 9.47
C TRP A 137 8.89 -3.02 9.10
N GLU A 138 7.66 -3.30 9.49
CA GLU A 138 6.96 -4.53 9.16
C GLU A 138 5.75 -4.21 8.29
N VAL A 139 5.56 -4.97 7.21
CA VAL A 139 4.44 -4.75 6.31
C VAL A 139 3.59 -6.00 6.27
N TYR A 140 2.42 -5.89 6.87
CA TYR A 140 1.41 -6.92 6.93
C TYR A 140 0.39 -6.73 5.81
N ARG A 141 -0.18 -7.84 5.35
CA ARG A 141 -1.39 -7.82 4.54
C ARG A 141 -2.56 -7.93 5.51
N SER A 142 -3.35 -6.86 5.67
CA SER A 142 -4.57 -6.93 6.46
C SER A 142 -5.59 -7.78 5.72
N LEU A 143 -5.83 -8.99 6.22
CA LEU A 143 -6.97 -9.83 5.80
C LEU A 143 -8.27 -9.37 6.49
N HIS A 144 -8.15 -8.64 7.59
CA HIS A 144 -9.26 -8.08 8.34
C HIS A 144 -9.15 -6.55 8.31
N GLN A 145 -10.07 -5.91 7.58
CA GLN A 145 -10.51 -4.59 7.99
C GLN A 145 -11.16 -4.81 9.36
N TYR A 146 -10.59 -4.25 10.43
CA TYR A 146 -11.37 -4.07 11.64
C TYR A 146 -12.56 -3.20 11.22
N GLY A 147 -13.71 -3.85 11.05
CA GLY A 147 -14.96 -3.15 10.86
C GLY A 147 -15.07 -2.18 12.01
N LYS A 148 -15.21 -0.89 11.68
CA LYS A 148 -15.71 0.11 12.61
C LYS A 148 -17.04 -0.45 13.14
N GLN A 149 -17.02 -1.01 14.34
CA GLN A 149 -18.26 -1.15 15.11
C GLN A 149 -18.60 0.27 15.57
N SER A 150 -19.48 0.90 14.80
CA SER A 150 -20.24 2.08 15.23
C SER A 150 -21.22 1.68 16.33
#